data_AF-A0A849TTM9-F1
#
_entry.id   AF-A0A849TTM9-F1
#
_cell.length_a   1.000
_cell.length_b   1.000
_cell.length_c   1.000
_cell.angle_alpha   90.00
_cell.angle_beta   90.00
_cell.angle_gamma   90.00
#
_symmetry.space_group_name_H-M   'P 1'
#
loop_
_entity.id
_entity.type
_entity.pdbx_description
1 polymer ?
#
loop_
_entity_poly.entity_id
_entity_poly.type
_entity_poly.pdbx_seq_one_letter_code
_entity_poly.pdbx_strand_id
1 'polypeptide(L)'
;MIRALAILLALTVSAHAEVETPVWPGTPKFEPLKDAPKRKPQVRGWIKHAPPKVIIKRDIVSRPERIDDTVHCKPPLQAVGDQALSEDTARTAAEKHWMANVRWRDGEKYMDFKNSKVIHIECSRSSVPPTNGIVGQVLPSEHRCEIVARPCRPGLEK
;
A
#
# COMPACT_ATOMS: atom_id res chain seq x y z
N MET A 1 -31.91 41.78 -3.16
CA MET A 1 -31.26 42.17 -1.88
C MET A 1 -32.29 41.94 -0.79
N ILE A 2 -32.19 40.88 0.03
CA ILE A 2 -31.68 40.88 1.43
C ILE A 2 -31.64 39.38 1.83
N ARG A 3 -30.45 38.77 1.99
CA ARG A 3 -29.85 38.28 3.26
C ARG A 3 -30.80 37.42 4.12
N ALA A 4 -30.61 36.09 4.13
CA ALA A 4 -29.77 35.33 5.08
C ALA A 4 -30.37 35.21 6.50
N LEU A 5 -30.72 33.99 6.91
CA LEU A 5 -31.01 33.54 8.29
C LEU A 5 -30.69 32.03 8.32
N ALA A 6 -29.48 31.60 8.68
CA ALA A 6 -28.93 31.44 10.03
C ALA A 6 -29.46 30.18 10.77
N ILE A 7 -28.74 29.08 10.52
CA ILE A 7 -28.26 28.04 11.44
C ILE A 7 -28.76 28.13 12.90
N LEU A 8 -29.41 27.06 13.38
CA LEU A 8 -29.41 26.68 14.79
C LEU A 8 -29.06 25.19 14.93
N LEU A 9 -27.87 24.96 15.45
CA LEU A 9 -27.31 23.67 15.86
C LEU A 9 -27.64 23.41 17.34
N ALA A 10 -27.81 22.12 17.64
CA ALA A 10 -27.59 21.45 18.92
C ALA A 10 -28.64 21.65 20.04
N LEU A 11 -29.12 20.54 20.61
CA LEU A 11 -28.71 20.13 21.96
C LEU A 11 -29.21 18.70 22.29
N THR A 12 -28.29 17.96 22.88
CA THR A 12 -28.31 16.58 23.35
C THR A 12 -29.12 16.41 24.64
N VAL A 13 -29.88 15.32 24.77
CA VAL A 13 -30.44 14.86 26.06
C VAL A 13 -29.99 13.42 26.30
N SER A 14 -28.98 13.27 27.15
CA SER A 14 -28.53 12.00 27.71
C SER A 14 -29.16 11.80 29.09
N ALA A 15 -30.12 10.86 29.20
CA ALA A 15 -30.68 10.44 30.48
C ALA A 15 -29.89 9.25 31.03
N HIS A 16 -29.25 9.43 32.19
CA HIS A 16 -28.71 8.34 33.00
C HIS A 16 -29.80 7.94 34.00
N ALA A 17 -30.21 6.66 34.00
CA ALA A 17 -31.07 6.09 35.02
C ALA A 17 -30.20 5.38 36.05
N GLU A 18 -30.14 5.92 37.26
CA GLU A 18 -29.48 5.33 38.42
C GLU A 18 -30.55 4.54 39.19
N VAL A 19 -30.40 3.22 39.28
CA VAL A 19 -31.29 2.35 40.06
C VAL A 19 -30.59 2.02 41.37
N GLU A 20 -31.03 2.65 42.45
CA GLU A 20 -30.65 2.29 43.81
C GLU A 20 -31.32 0.97 44.22
N THR A 21 -30.56 0.05 44.83
CA THR A 21 -31.07 -1.21 45.38
C THR A 21 -31.33 -1.11 46.88
N PRO A 22 -32.38 -1.77 47.42
CA PRO A 22 -32.77 -1.64 48.81
C PRO A 22 -31.87 -2.46 49.76
N VAL A 23 -31.45 -1.83 50.87
CA VAL A 23 -30.69 -2.45 51.97
C VAL A 23 -31.66 -3.03 53.00
N TRP A 24 -31.55 -4.33 53.29
CA TRP A 24 -32.36 -5.02 54.30
C TRP A 24 -31.76 -4.88 55.71
N PRO A 25 -32.57 -4.61 56.75
CA PRO A 25 -32.09 -4.50 58.12
C PRO A 25 -31.98 -5.88 58.79
N GLY A 26 -30.82 -6.22 59.36
CA GLY A 26 -30.73 -7.34 60.33
C GLY A 26 -29.56 -8.31 60.26
N THR A 27 -28.41 -7.98 59.67
CA THR A 27 -27.25 -8.88 59.77
C THR A 27 -26.44 -8.63 61.07
N PRO A 28 -26.16 -9.68 61.86
CA PRO A 28 -25.40 -9.57 63.10
C PRO A 28 -23.95 -9.14 62.84
N LYS A 29 -23.43 -8.24 63.68
CA LYS A 29 -22.04 -7.77 63.64
C LYS A 29 -21.09 -8.97 63.83
N PHE A 30 -20.39 -9.33 62.76
CA PHE A 30 -19.34 -10.34 62.79
C PHE A 30 -18.11 -9.73 63.48
N GLU A 31 -17.78 -10.18 64.69
CA GLU A 31 -16.50 -9.83 65.32
C GLU A 31 -15.37 -10.62 64.64
N PRO A 32 -14.40 -9.95 63.99
CA PRO A 32 -13.38 -10.65 63.23
C PRO A 32 -12.43 -11.41 64.16
N LEU A 33 -12.33 -12.72 63.91
CA LEU A 33 -11.36 -13.63 64.49
C LEU A 33 -9.94 -13.04 64.35
N LYS A 34 -9.24 -12.86 65.47
CA LYS A 34 -7.90 -12.27 65.57
C LYS A 34 -6.96 -12.82 64.49
N ASP A 35 -6.36 -11.89 63.75
CA ASP A 35 -5.57 -12.13 62.53
C ASP A 35 -4.51 -13.22 62.72
N ALA A 36 -4.69 -14.34 62.01
CA ALA A 36 -3.61 -15.30 61.81
C ALA A 36 -2.45 -14.60 61.08
N PRO A 37 -1.17 -14.87 61.43
CA PRO A 37 -0.04 -14.19 60.82
C PRO A 37 -0.02 -14.46 59.31
N LYS A 38 -0.25 -13.39 58.53
CA LYS A 38 -0.22 -13.44 57.06
C LYS A 38 1.16 -13.87 56.61
N ARG A 39 1.30 -15.11 56.15
CA ARG A 39 2.53 -15.60 55.54
C ARG A 39 2.84 -14.75 54.32
N LYS A 40 4.07 -14.25 54.22
CA LYS A 40 4.50 -13.43 53.09
C LYS A 40 4.28 -14.25 51.80
N PRO A 41 3.69 -13.66 50.75
CA PRO A 41 3.45 -14.38 49.50
C PRO A 41 4.79 -14.82 48.91
N GLN A 42 4.99 -16.13 48.76
CA GLN A 42 6.13 -16.66 48.03
C GLN A 42 5.84 -16.55 46.53
N VAL A 43 6.65 -15.76 45.83
CA VAL A 43 6.61 -15.65 44.38
C VAL A 43 7.06 -16.99 43.79
N ARG A 44 6.13 -17.75 43.20
CA ARG A 44 6.43 -19.08 42.62
C ARG A 44 7.16 -19.02 41.27
N GLY A 45 7.38 -17.84 40.72
CA GLY A 45 8.15 -17.65 39.49
C GLY A 45 7.66 -16.45 38.71
N TRP A 46 8.56 -15.83 37.95
CA TRP A 46 8.23 -14.74 37.04
C TRP A 46 7.69 -15.32 35.73
N ILE A 47 6.41 -15.10 35.45
CA ILE A 47 5.83 -15.41 34.14
C ILE A 47 6.16 -14.23 33.22
N LYS A 48 7.13 -14.42 32.33
CA LYS A 48 7.39 -13.46 31.25
C LYS A 48 6.23 -13.57 30.26
N HIS A 49 5.27 -12.67 30.34
CA HIS A 49 4.27 -12.52 29.29
C HIS A 49 5.00 -12.07 28.02
N ALA A 50 5.17 -12.98 27.07
CA ALA A 50 5.59 -12.60 25.73
C ALA A 50 4.51 -11.65 25.16
N PRO A 51 4.88 -10.51 24.56
CA PRO A 51 3.91 -9.64 23.94
C PRO A 51 3.14 -10.42 22.86
N PRO A 52 1.85 -10.12 22.66
CA PRO A 52 1.05 -10.79 21.65
C PRO A 52 1.74 -10.66 20.29
N LYS A 53 2.13 -11.80 19.70
CA LYS A 53 2.60 -11.83 18.31
C LYS A 53 1.41 -11.49 17.42
N VAL A 54 1.33 -10.23 17.01
CA VAL A 54 0.45 -9.80 15.93
C VAL A 54 0.98 -10.46 14.66
N ILE A 55 0.38 -11.58 14.26
CA ILE A 55 0.61 -12.17 12.95
C ILE A 55 -0.12 -11.26 11.97
N ILE A 56 0.56 -10.20 11.53
CA ILE A 56 0.18 -9.51 10.31
C ILE A 56 0.29 -10.59 9.23
N LYS A 57 -0.85 -11.07 8.72
CA LYS A 57 -0.90 -11.74 7.41
C LYS A 57 -0.44 -10.69 6.40
N ARG A 58 0.87 -10.48 6.32
CA ARG A 58 1.47 -9.75 5.22
C ARG A 58 1.00 -10.51 4.01
N ASP A 59 0.30 -9.76 3.16
CA ASP A 59 -0.16 -10.16 1.86
C ASP A 59 0.86 -11.10 1.24
N ILE A 60 0.36 -12.15 0.61
CA ILE A 60 1.15 -13.11 -0.16
C ILE A 60 2.05 -12.29 -1.09
N VAL A 61 3.28 -12.01 -0.64
CA VAL A 61 4.38 -11.70 -1.52
C VAL A 61 4.62 -13.03 -2.16
N SER A 62 3.90 -13.27 -3.27
CA SER A 62 4.22 -14.31 -4.21
C SER A 62 5.68 -14.10 -4.53
N ARG A 63 6.54 -14.87 -3.86
CA ARG A 63 7.96 -14.90 -4.18
C ARG A 63 7.96 -15.37 -5.63
N PRO A 64 8.25 -14.51 -6.61
CA PRO A 64 8.21 -14.94 -7.99
C PRO A 64 9.19 -16.10 -8.07
N GLU A 65 8.68 -17.21 -8.56
CA GLU A 65 9.41 -18.44 -8.79
C GLU A 65 10.76 -18.06 -9.39
N ARG A 66 11.85 -18.41 -8.70
CA ARG A 66 13.21 -18.24 -9.22
C ARG A 66 13.40 -19.32 -10.29
N ILE A 67 12.72 -19.14 -11.42
CA ILE A 67 13.24 -19.61 -12.69
C ILE A 67 14.65 -19.01 -12.77
N ASP A 68 15.65 -19.81 -13.13
CA ASP A 68 17.04 -19.37 -13.35
C ASP A 68 17.10 -18.38 -14.54
N ASP A 69 16.47 -17.22 -14.37
CA ASP A 69 16.38 -16.11 -15.31
C ASP A 69 17.77 -15.52 -15.58
N THR A 70 18.79 -15.89 -14.82
CA THR A 70 20.17 -15.39 -14.95
C THR A 70 20.84 -15.86 -16.24
N VAL A 71 20.45 -17.00 -16.80
CA VAL A 71 21.10 -17.56 -18.00
C VAL A 71 20.55 -16.90 -19.28
N HIS A 72 19.27 -16.52 -19.29
CA HIS A 72 18.57 -16.05 -20.50
C HIS A 72 18.11 -14.59 -20.44
N CYS A 73 18.00 -14.01 -19.25
CA CYS A 73 17.53 -12.64 -19.05
C CYS A 73 18.61 -11.74 -18.46
N LYS A 74 18.66 -10.51 -18.96
CA LYS A 74 19.54 -9.45 -18.50
C LYS A 74 18.97 -8.73 -17.27
N PRO A 75 19.76 -7.83 -16.64
CA PRO A 75 19.25 -6.96 -15.58
C PRO A 75 18.05 -6.12 -16.06
N PRO A 76 17.11 -5.80 -15.16
CA PRO A 76 15.96 -4.96 -15.51
C PRO A 76 16.42 -3.63 -16.08
N LEU A 77 15.67 -3.14 -17.05
CA LEU A 77 15.85 -1.81 -17.61
C LEU A 77 14.56 -1.03 -17.42
N GLN A 78 14.72 0.18 -16.91
CA GLN A 78 13.69 1.20 -16.82
C GLN A 78 13.81 2.10 -18.04
N ALA A 79 12.69 2.36 -18.69
CA ALA A 79 12.60 3.33 -19.77
C ALA A 79 11.29 4.10 -19.68
N VAL A 80 11.35 5.37 -20.04
CA VAL A 80 10.21 6.28 -20.02
C VAL A 80 9.93 6.68 -21.46
N GLY A 81 8.67 6.55 -21.87
CA GLY A 81 8.23 6.92 -23.21
C GLY A 81 8.01 8.42 -23.39
N ASP A 82 7.84 8.79 -24.66
CA ASP A 82 7.38 10.13 -25.01
C ASP A 82 5.92 10.36 -24.59
N GLN A 83 5.54 11.63 -24.54
CA GLN A 83 4.19 12.03 -24.15
C GLN A 83 3.22 11.76 -25.31
N ALA A 84 2.03 11.27 -24.99
CA ALA A 84 0.99 11.06 -25.98
C ALA A 84 -0.40 11.37 -25.41
N LEU A 85 -1.34 11.66 -26.30
CA LEU A 85 -2.71 12.06 -25.96
C LEU A 85 -3.55 10.96 -25.27
N SER A 86 -3.17 9.70 -25.41
CA SER A 86 -3.87 8.58 -24.76
C SER A 86 -2.90 7.69 -24.02
N GLU A 87 -3.39 6.99 -23.00
CA GLU A 87 -2.59 6.06 -22.22
C GLU A 87 -2.02 4.93 -23.11
N ASP A 88 -2.82 4.38 -24.02
CA ASP A 88 -2.37 3.30 -24.90
C ASP A 88 -1.27 3.77 -25.88
N THR A 89 -1.40 5.00 -26.40
CA THR A 89 -0.36 5.56 -27.28
C THR A 89 0.92 5.88 -26.50
N ALA A 90 0.78 6.34 -25.25
CA ALA A 90 1.91 6.56 -24.36
C ALA A 90 2.61 5.25 -23.97
N ARG A 91 1.85 4.17 -23.77
CA ARG A 91 2.39 2.83 -23.48
C ARG A 91 3.18 2.30 -24.67
N THR A 92 2.62 2.34 -25.86
CA THR A 92 3.33 1.89 -27.07
C THR A 92 4.57 2.75 -27.38
N ALA A 93 4.53 4.05 -27.08
CA ALA A 93 5.72 4.91 -27.16
C ALA A 93 6.80 4.50 -26.16
N ALA A 94 6.42 4.20 -24.91
CA ALA A 94 7.33 3.70 -23.88
C ALA A 94 7.92 2.33 -24.24
N GLU A 95 7.12 1.43 -24.83
CA GLU A 95 7.60 0.14 -25.33
C GLU A 95 8.67 0.34 -26.41
N LYS A 96 8.40 1.18 -27.42
CA LYS A 96 9.38 1.49 -28.47
C LYS A 96 10.67 2.07 -27.90
N HIS A 97 10.56 2.97 -26.94
CA HIS A 97 11.72 3.58 -26.29
C HIS A 97 12.51 2.54 -25.48
N TRP A 98 11.83 1.67 -24.73
CA TRP A 98 12.45 0.57 -24.02
C TRP A 98 13.20 -0.37 -24.97
N MET A 99 12.55 -0.78 -26.07
CA MET A 99 13.14 -1.65 -27.09
C MET A 99 14.39 -1.01 -27.72
N ALA A 100 14.37 0.30 -28.00
CA ALA A 100 15.53 1.02 -28.52
C ALA A 100 16.70 1.02 -27.53
N ASN A 101 16.42 1.26 -26.24
CA ASN A 101 17.45 1.24 -25.20
C ASN A 101 18.05 -0.16 -25.00
N VAL A 102 17.21 -1.21 -25.03
CA VAL A 102 17.68 -2.60 -24.97
C VAL A 102 18.52 -2.94 -26.19
N ARG A 103 18.07 -2.54 -27.39
CA ARG A 103 18.83 -2.76 -28.63
C ARG A 103 20.21 -2.14 -28.55
N TRP A 104 20.31 -0.92 -28.04
CA TRP A 104 21.59 -0.23 -27.86
C TRP A 104 22.48 -0.90 -26.80
N ARG A 105 21.90 -1.30 -25.66
CA ARG A 105 22.65 -1.81 -24.49
C ARG A 105 23.06 -3.29 -24.62
N ASP A 106 22.12 -4.17 -24.98
CA ASP A 106 22.27 -5.62 -24.93
C ASP A 106 22.25 -6.29 -26.32
N GLY A 107 21.86 -5.53 -27.35
CA GLY A 107 21.76 -5.98 -28.73
C GLY A 107 20.36 -6.41 -29.15
N GLU A 108 20.16 -6.58 -30.46
CA GLU A 108 18.87 -6.87 -31.10
C GLU A 108 18.24 -8.19 -30.64
N LYS A 109 19.04 -9.18 -30.25
CA LYS A 109 18.58 -10.49 -29.76
C LYS A 109 17.70 -10.43 -28.50
N TYR A 110 17.73 -9.33 -27.76
CA TYR A 110 16.96 -9.14 -26.53
C TYR A 110 15.87 -8.06 -26.66
N MET A 111 15.74 -7.42 -27.83
CA MET A 111 14.87 -6.25 -28.00
C MET A 111 13.38 -6.58 -28.00
N ASP A 112 13.00 -7.85 -28.19
CA ASP A 112 11.60 -8.23 -28.28
C ASP A 112 10.90 -8.07 -26.93
N PHE A 113 9.96 -7.13 -26.87
CA PHE A 113 9.19 -6.85 -25.68
C PHE A 113 8.30 -8.03 -25.27
N LYS A 114 7.80 -8.83 -26.24
CA LYS A 114 6.93 -9.98 -25.95
C LYS A 114 7.65 -11.07 -25.16
N ASN A 115 8.95 -11.20 -25.38
CA ASN A 115 9.79 -12.14 -24.65
C ASN A 115 10.40 -11.53 -23.39
N SER A 116 10.13 -10.26 -23.10
CA SER A 116 10.62 -9.59 -21.90
C SER A 116 9.76 -9.97 -20.69
N LYS A 117 10.40 -10.01 -19.50
CA LYS A 117 9.69 -10.20 -18.23
C LYS A 117 9.35 -8.83 -17.66
N VAL A 118 8.11 -8.40 -17.88
CA VAL A 118 7.58 -7.12 -17.39
C VAL A 118 7.46 -7.18 -15.87
N ILE A 119 8.07 -6.21 -15.19
CA ILE A 119 7.96 -6.05 -13.74
C ILE A 119 6.85 -5.06 -13.42
N HIS A 120 6.88 -3.90 -14.08
CA HIS A 120 5.98 -2.78 -13.78
C HIS A 120 5.76 -1.93 -15.04
N ILE A 121 4.51 -1.50 -15.23
CA ILE A 121 4.12 -0.49 -16.21
C ILE A 121 3.24 0.50 -15.47
N GLU A 122 3.68 1.75 -15.43
CA GLU A 122 2.93 2.83 -14.80
C GLU A 122 2.81 4.00 -15.74
N CYS A 123 1.56 4.38 -15.96
CA CYS A 123 1.22 5.53 -16.77
C CYS A 123 0.72 6.64 -15.85
N SER A 124 1.38 7.78 -15.93
CA SER A 124 0.99 9.00 -15.21
C SER A 124 0.52 10.05 -16.19
N ARG A 125 -0.36 10.93 -15.74
CA ARG A 125 -0.75 12.11 -16.53
C ARG A 125 0.44 13.06 -16.58
N SER A 126 0.86 13.46 -17.77
CA SER A 126 1.93 14.44 -17.95
C SER A 126 1.47 15.80 -17.48
N SER A 127 2.30 16.47 -16.68
CA SER A 127 2.11 17.86 -16.26
C SER A 127 2.78 18.87 -17.20
N VAL A 128 3.48 18.40 -18.24
CA VAL A 128 4.18 19.27 -19.18
C VAL A 128 3.18 19.80 -20.21
N PRO A 129 3.03 21.12 -20.36
CA PRO A 129 2.14 21.67 -21.37
C PRO A 129 2.69 21.39 -22.78
N PRO A 130 1.85 20.96 -23.74
CA PRO A 130 2.27 20.57 -25.09
C PRO A 130 2.79 21.69 -25.98
N THR A 131 2.65 22.94 -25.55
CA THR A 131 3.01 24.12 -26.34
C THR A 131 4.17 24.85 -25.71
N ASN A 132 5.36 24.76 -26.31
CA ASN A 132 6.52 25.67 -26.24
C ASN A 132 6.36 26.92 -25.32
N GLY A 133 6.23 26.73 -24.01
CA GLY A 133 6.11 27.81 -23.03
C GLY A 133 4.81 28.64 -23.04
N ILE A 134 3.74 28.26 -23.76
CA ILE A 134 2.46 29.00 -23.69
C ILE A 134 1.64 28.47 -22.52
N VAL A 135 1.84 29.11 -21.36
CA VAL A 135 1.09 28.86 -20.13
C VAL A 135 -0.38 29.24 -20.35
N GLY A 136 -1.28 28.26 -20.41
CA GLY A 136 -2.73 28.52 -20.43
C GLY A 136 -3.59 27.55 -21.21
N GLN A 137 -3.02 26.77 -22.15
CA GLN A 137 -3.74 25.69 -22.82
C GLN A 137 -3.25 24.34 -22.30
N VAL A 138 -3.88 23.88 -21.22
CA VAL A 138 -3.79 22.48 -20.80
C VAL A 138 -4.59 21.68 -21.83
N LEU A 139 -3.94 21.17 -22.88
CA LEU A 139 -4.61 20.20 -23.74
C LEU A 139 -5.02 19.00 -22.87
N PRO A 140 -6.20 18.41 -23.14
CA PRO A 140 -6.75 17.38 -22.29
C PRO A 140 -5.84 16.14 -22.34
N SER A 141 -5.36 15.77 -21.15
CA SER A 141 -4.85 14.44 -20.80
C SER A 141 -3.72 13.89 -21.66
N GLU A 142 -2.57 14.57 -21.73
CA GLU A 142 -1.34 13.86 -22.13
C GLU A 142 -0.91 12.89 -21.03
N HIS A 143 -0.47 11.71 -21.44
CA HIS A 143 0.01 10.64 -20.59
C HIS A 143 1.46 10.32 -20.92
N ARG A 144 2.21 9.88 -19.90
CA ARG A 144 3.56 9.37 -20.03
C ARG A 144 3.66 8.09 -19.24
N CYS A 145 4.17 7.05 -19.89
CA CYS A 145 4.33 5.74 -19.28
C CYS A 145 5.80 5.43 -19.02
N GLU A 146 6.03 4.80 -17.88
CA GLU A 146 7.28 4.18 -17.49
C GLU A 146 7.12 2.66 -17.58
N ILE A 147 8.13 2.00 -18.13
CA ILE A 147 8.20 0.54 -18.24
C ILE A 147 9.48 0.06 -17.58
N VAL A 148 9.33 -0.84 -16.62
CA VAL A 148 10.41 -1.59 -16.00
C VAL A 148 10.25 -3.06 -16.40
N ALA A 149 11.14 -3.53 -17.27
CA ALA A 149 11.11 -4.90 -17.76
C ALA A 149 12.52 -5.50 -17.86
N ARG A 150 12.62 -6.82 -17.75
CA ARG A 150 13.87 -7.56 -17.96
C ARG A 150 13.94 -8.07 -19.41
N PRO A 151 14.98 -7.70 -20.17
CA PRO A 151 15.17 -8.23 -21.50
C PRO A 151 15.60 -9.70 -21.44
N CYS A 152 14.89 -10.59 -22.14
CA CYS A 152 15.24 -12.00 -22.23
C CYS A 152 15.42 -12.42 -23.69
N ARG A 153 16.29 -13.41 -23.93
CA ARG A 153 16.49 -13.98 -25.28
C ARG A 153 15.35 -14.95 -25.58
N PRO A 154 14.79 -15.00 -26.81
CA PRO A 154 13.83 -16.03 -27.16
C PRO A 154 14.50 -17.40 -27.01
N GLY A 155 13.79 -18.34 -26.38
CA GLY A 155 14.24 -19.73 -26.34
C GLY A 155 14.38 -20.27 -27.75
N LEU A 156 15.43 -21.04 -28.02
CA LEU A 156 15.47 -21.84 -29.23
C LEU A 156 14.32 -22.85 -29.15
N GLU A 157 13.33 -22.71 -30.04
CA GLU A 157 12.28 -23.70 -30.23
C GLU A 157 12.95 -25.05 -30.53
N LYS A 158 12.55 -26.10 -29.81
CA LYS A 158 13.10 -27.46 -29.97
C LYS A 158 12.41 -28.19 -31.11
#